data_AF-A0A958MAL8-F1
#
_entry.id   AF-A0A958MAL8-F1
#
_cell.length_a   1.000
_cell.length_b   1.000
_cell.length_c   1.000
_cell.angle_alpha   90.00
_cell.angle_beta   90.00
_cell.angle_gamma   90.00
#
_symmetry.space_group_name_H-M   'P 1'
#
loop_
_entity.id
_entity.type
_entity.pdbx_description
1 polymer ?
#
loop_
_entity_poly.entity_id
_entity_poly.type
_entity_poly.pdbx_seq_one_letter_code
_entity_poly.pdbx_strand_id
1 'polypeptide(L)'
;MKGYHLFLALLLATACSPAKRAEKAFGGHIFQHWVHAHEEDQDNYRAFRPSGYELPPSRGREGFEIRKDGSFIHYPIGAADVQGNELATWKLKGKSTLLVTPENPARPPFELHILETEKDFLKLAK
;
A
#
# COMPACT_ATOMS: atom_id res chain seq x y z
N MET A 1 -27.71 30.42 40.59
CA MET A 1 -27.47 29.55 39.42
C MET A 1 -25.96 29.48 39.23
N LYS A 2 -25.33 28.34 39.54
CA LYS A 2 -23.87 28.20 39.60
C LYS A 2 -23.32 27.90 38.21
N GLY A 3 -22.56 28.83 37.65
CA GLY A 3 -21.75 28.62 36.46
C GLY A 3 -20.51 27.81 36.81
N TYR A 4 -20.31 26.69 36.11
CA TYR A 4 -19.03 26.01 36.03
C TYR A 4 -18.63 26.00 34.56
N HIS A 5 -17.69 26.88 34.20
CA HIS A 5 -16.92 26.76 32.97
C HIS A 5 -15.95 25.58 33.14
N LEU A 6 -16.32 24.42 32.60
CA LEU A 6 -15.38 23.31 32.45
C LEU A 6 -14.65 23.50 31.11
N PHE A 7 -13.60 24.32 31.11
CA PHE A 7 -12.62 24.34 30.02
C PHE A 7 -11.73 23.10 30.17
N LEU A 8 -12.12 22.00 29.52
CA LEU A 8 -11.25 20.82 29.40
C LEU A 8 -10.24 21.07 28.28
N ALA A 9 -9.07 21.58 28.65
CA ALA A 9 -7.95 21.76 27.73
C ALA A 9 -7.29 20.40 27.42
N LEU A 10 -7.46 19.99 26.16
CA LEU A 10 -6.46 19.44 25.24
C LEU A 10 -5.34 18.54 25.80
N LEU A 11 -5.38 17.26 25.42
CA LEU A 11 -4.20 16.47 25.03
C LEU A 11 -4.58 15.63 23.81
N LEU A 12 -4.74 16.28 22.66
CA LEU A 12 -4.67 15.57 21.39
C LEU A 12 -3.20 15.13 21.22
N ALA A 13 -2.88 13.94 21.69
CA ALA A 13 -1.67 13.26 21.28
C ALA A 13 -1.73 13.16 19.75
N THR A 14 -1.02 14.02 19.03
CA THR A 14 -0.90 13.93 17.58
C THR A 14 0.05 12.78 17.25
N ALA A 15 -0.41 11.56 17.51
CA ALA A 15 0.15 10.40 16.85
C ALA A 15 -0.08 10.61 15.36
N CYS A 16 0.98 11.03 14.66
CA CYS A 16 0.99 11.15 13.21
C CYS A 16 0.38 9.88 12.62
N SER A 17 -0.68 10.02 11.80
CA SER A 17 -1.44 8.87 11.30
C SER A 17 -0.51 7.89 10.59
N PRO A 18 -0.82 6.58 10.58
CA PRO A 18 -0.02 5.59 9.85
C PRO A 18 0.26 6.03 8.40
N ALA A 19 -0.73 6.64 7.75
CA ALA A 19 -0.64 7.26 6.43
C ALA A 19 0.46 8.32 6.32
N LYS A 20 0.47 9.31 7.23
CA LYS A 20 1.50 10.36 7.21
C LYS A 20 2.91 9.81 7.49
N ARG A 21 3.02 8.74 8.29
CA ARG A 21 4.31 8.08 8.53
C ARG A 21 4.80 7.35 7.28
N ALA A 22 3.92 6.64 6.59
CA ALA A 22 4.24 5.98 5.32
C ALA A 22 4.56 7.01 4.22
N GLU A 23 3.80 8.10 4.13
CA GLU A 23 4.08 9.23 3.22
C GLU A 23 5.47 9.82 3.46
N LYS A 24 5.86 9.99 4.73
CA LYS A 24 7.21 10.45 5.08
C LYS A 24 8.29 9.43 4.72
N ALA A 25 7.99 8.14 4.78
CA ALA A 25 8.94 7.06 4.50
C ALA A 25 9.14 6.82 2.99
N PHE A 26 8.08 6.95 2.20
CA PHE A 26 8.05 6.50 0.80
C PHE A 26 7.64 7.59 -0.20
N GLY A 27 7.30 8.79 0.27
CA GLY A 27 6.65 9.81 -0.54
C GLY A 27 5.13 9.59 -0.66
N GLY A 28 4.40 10.62 -1.08
CA GLY A 28 2.93 10.58 -1.21
C GLY A 28 2.42 9.70 -2.36
N HIS A 29 3.29 9.39 -3.32
CA HIS A 29 2.96 8.60 -4.49
C HIS A 29 2.78 7.11 -4.19
N ILE A 30 3.19 6.62 -3.01
CA ILE A 30 2.96 5.23 -2.62
C ILE A 30 1.47 4.85 -2.62
N PHE A 31 0.59 5.82 -2.37
CA PHE A 31 -0.86 5.61 -2.28
C PHE A 31 -1.54 5.66 -3.64
N GLN A 32 -1.35 4.61 -4.43
CA GLN A 32 -1.90 4.45 -5.78
C GLN A 32 -2.26 2.98 -6.04
N HIS A 33 -2.92 2.74 -7.18
CA HIS A 33 -3.03 1.41 -7.75
C HIS A 33 -1.78 1.14 -8.60
N TRP A 34 -1.01 0.13 -8.21
CA TRP A 34 0.23 -0.32 -8.82
C TRP A 34 0.02 -1.62 -9.59
N VAL A 35 0.51 -1.67 -10.82
CA VAL A 35 0.45 -2.82 -11.74
C VAL A 35 1.86 -3.32 -12.00
N HIS A 36 2.06 -4.63 -11.94
CA HIS A 36 3.39 -5.24 -12.15
C HIS A 36 3.83 -5.06 -13.62
N ALA A 37 4.96 -4.39 -13.80
CA ALA A 37 5.64 -4.20 -15.08
C ALA A 37 6.77 -5.23 -15.22
N HIS A 38 6.42 -6.49 -15.52
CA HIS A 38 7.35 -7.62 -15.65
C HIS A 38 8.57 -7.31 -16.54
N GLU A 39 8.37 -6.51 -17.59
CA GLU A 39 9.39 -6.11 -18.55
C GLU A 39 10.49 -5.23 -17.96
N GLU A 40 10.22 -4.60 -16.81
CA GLU A 40 11.11 -3.67 -16.13
C GLU A 40 11.72 -4.27 -14.84
N ASP A 41 11.37 -5.51 -14.50
CA ASP A 41 11.98 -6.24 -13.39
C ASP A 41 13.49 -6.39 -13.59
N GLN A 42 14.23 -6.40 -12.49
CA GLN A 42 15.66 -6.70 -12.46
C GLN A 42 15.93 -7.83 -11.47
N ASP A 43 17.13 -8.38 -11.44
CA ASP A 43 17.48 -9.53 -10.57
C ASP A 43 17.14 -9.31 -9.10
N ASN A 44 17.24 -8.07 -8.60
CA ASN A 44 17.04 -7.72 -7.21
C ASN A 44 15.70 -7.02 -6.90
N TYR A 45 14.91 -6.64 -7.92
CA TYR A 45 13.65 -5.93 -7.69
C TYR A 45 12.55 -6.26 -8.70
N ARG A 46 11.31 -6.10 -8.24
CA ARG A 46 10.11 -6.06 -9.07
C ARG A 46 9.69 -4.62 -9.33
N ALA A 47 9.35 -4.31 -10.56
CA ALA A 47 8.96 -2.99 -11.01
C ALA A 47 7.44 -2.87 -11.12
N PHE A 48 6.89 -1.76 -10.67
CA PHE A 48 5.46 -1.47 -10.76
C PHE A 48 5.23 -0.10 -11.36
N ARG A 49 4.16 0.02 -12.14
CA ARG A 49 3.70 1.28 -12.74
C ARG A 49 2.30 1.62 -12.23
N PRO A 50 1.92 2.90 -12.17
CA PRO A 50 0.56 3.25 -11.78
C PRO A 50 -0.43 2.69 -12.80
N SER A 51 -1.64 2.37 -12.34
CA SER A 51 -2.73 1.96 -13.22
C SER A 51 -2.97 3.01 -14.31
N GLY A 52 -3.10 2.56 -15.56
CA GLY A 52 -3.23 3.43 -16.73
C GLY A 52 -1.91 3.81 -17.40
N TYR A 53 -0.76 3.42 -16.83
CA TYR A 53 0.52 3.51 -17.54
C TYR A 53 0.53 2.56 -18.74
N GLU A 54 1.04 3.04 -19.88
CA GLU A 54 1.13 2.24 -21.11
C GLU A 54 2.22 1.17 -20.97
N LEU A 55 1.79 -0.07 -20.75
CA LEU A 55 2.67 -1.23 -20.71
C LEU A 55 2.50 -2.07 -22.00
N PRO A 56 3.54 -2.81 -22.41
CA PRO A 56 3.40 -3.80 -23.46
C PRO A 56 2.28 -4.81 -23.16
N PRO A 57 1.66 -5.43 -24.18
CA PRO A 57 0.66 -6.47 -23.97
C PRO A 57 1.22 -7.65 -23.14
N SER A 58 0.46 -8.09 -22.13
CA SER A 58 0.79 -9.27 -21.30
C SER A 58 -0.45 -10.16 -21.13
N ARG A 59 -0.22 -11.46 -20.85
CA ARG A 59 -1.28 -12.45 -20.56
C ARG A 59 -1.79 -12.32 -19.11
N GLY A 60 -2.19 -11.11 -18.74
CA GLY A 60 -2.52 -10.73 -17.36
C GLY A 60 -1.34 -10.09 -16.62
N ARG A 61 -1.68 -9.31 -15.60
CA ARG A 61 -0.74 -8.67 -14.68
C ARG A 61 -1.36 -8.71 -13.30
N GLU A 62 -0.55 -9.01 -12.29
CA GLU A 62 -0.97 -8.76 -10.92
C GLU A 62 -0.72 -7.30 -10.55
N GLY A 63 -1.34 -6.87 -9.48
CA GLY A 63 -1.17 -5.53 -8.93
C GLY A 63 -1.72 -5.43 -7.52
N PHE A 64 -1.66 -4.23 -6.97
CA PHE A 64 -2.27 -3.91 -5.70
C PHE A 64 -2.56 -2.41 -5.59
N GLU A 65 -3.49 -2.04 -4.71
CA GLU A 65 -3.76 -0.66 -4.35
C GLU A 65 -3.42 -0.43 -2.88
N ILE A 66 -2.62 0.61 -2.61
CA ILE A 66 -2.32 1.05 -1.24
C ILE A 66 -3.11 2.33 -0.99
N ARG A 67 -3.99 2.33 0.01
CA ARG A 67 -4.83 3.50 0.32
C ARG A 67 -4.38 4.20 1.59
N LYS A 68 -4.60 5.53 1.65
CA LYS A 68 -4.25 6.38 2.80
C LYS A 68 -5.02 6.02 4.08
N ASP A 69 -6.16 5.35 3.98
CA ASP A 69 -6.96 4.93 5.12
C ASP A 69 -6.41 3.68 5.83
N GLY A 70 -5.38 3.03 5.29
CA GLY A 70 -4.81 1.80 5.83
C GLY A 70 -5.31 0.53 5.14
N SER A 71 -6.22 0.65 4.16
CA SER A 71 -6.66 -0.48 3.34
C SER A 71 -5.67 -0.79 2.21
N PHE A 72 -5.60 -2.06 1.89
CA PHE A 72 -4.80 -2.63 0.82
C PHE A 72 -5.68 -3.56 -0.01
N ILE A 73 -5.59 -3.49 -1.33
CA ILE A 73 -6.33 -4.37 -2.22
C ILE A 73 -5.33 -5.11 -3.09
N HIS A 74 -5.35 -6.43 -3.07
CA HIS A 74 -4.54 -7.25 -3.97
C HIS A 74 -5.36 -7.62 -5.21
N TYR A 75 -4.77 -7.42 -6.39
CA TYR A 75 -5.34 -7.80 -7.69
C TYR A 75 -4.51 -8.95 -8.25
N PRO A 76 -4.82 -10.22 -7.92
CA PRO A 76 -4.09 -11.35 -8.44
C PRO A 76 -4.28 -11.51 -9.96
N ILE A 77 -3.35 -12.17 -10.63
CA ILE A 77 -3.62 -12.72 -11.97
C ILE A 77 -4.68 -13.81 -11.78
N GLY A 78 -5.93 -13.48 -12.07
CA GLY A 78 -7.02 -14.45 -11.98
C GLY A 78 -6.76 -15.63 -12.90
N ALA A 79 -6.88 -16.86 -12.38
CA ALA A 79 -7.42 -17.93 -13.22
C ALA A 79 -8.85 -17.53 -13.59
N ALA A 80 -9.36 -17.95 -14.75
CA ALA A 80 -10.64 -17.51 -15.30
C ALA A 80 -11.86 -17.60 -14.33
N ASP A 81 -11.72 -18.32 -13.22
CA ASP A 81 -12.78 -18.60 -12.23
C ASP A 81 -12.53 -18.04 -10.81
N VAL A 82 -11.45 -17.27 -10.54
CA VAL A 82 -11.23 -16.68 -9.21
C VAL A 82 -11.90 -15.31 -9.12
N GLN A 83 -13.03 -15.25 -8.42
CA GLN A 83 -13.75 -14.03 -8.13
C GLN A 83 -12.98 -13.11 -7.18
N GLY A 84 -12.45 -12.02 -7.72
CA GLY A 84 -12.36 -10.75 -7.00
C GLY A 84 -10.99 -10.37 -6.43
N ASN A 85 -10.89 -9.09 -6.11
CA ASN A 85 -9.74 -8.50 -5.45
C ASN A 85 -9.69 -8.98 -4.00
N GLU A 86 -8.50 -9.30 -3.48
CA GLU A 86 -8.34 -9.74 -2.08
C GLU A 86 -8.13 -8.51 -1.19
N LEU A 87 -9.05 -8.29 -0.24
CA LEU A 87 -8.96 -7.19 0.72
C LEU A 87 -7.92 -7.50 1.81
N ALA A 88 -7.21 -6.46 2.22
CA ALA A 88 -6.21 -6.51 3.26
C ALA A 88 -6.08 -5.14 3.95
N THR A 89 -5.30 -5.12 5.03
CA THR A 89 -4.84 -3.88 5.67
C THR A 89 -3.33 -3.81 5.63
N TRP A 90 -2.76 -2.61 5.72
CA TRP A 90 -1.33 -2.41 5.79
C TRP A 90 -0.90 -1.62 7.03
N LYS A 91 0.30 -1.90 7.52
CA LYS A 91 0.98 -1.11 8.56
C LYS A 91 2.43 -0.89 8.19
N LEU A 92 2.95 0.30 8.52
CA LEU A 92 4.37 0.58 8.39
C LEU A 92 5.16 -0.26 9.41
N LYS A 93 6.12 -1.05 8.93
CA LYS A 93 7.07 -1.84 9.72
C LYS A 93 8.47 -1.28 9.50
N GLY A 94 8.98 -0.52 10.46
CA GLY A 94 10.29 0.13 10.34
C GLY A 94 10.28 1.31 9.36
N LYS A 95 11.34 1.44 8.54
CA LYS A 95 11.54 2.57 7.61
C LYS A 95 11.26 2.25 6.15
N SER A 96 11.34 0.98 5.74
CA SER A 96 11.35 0.57 4.34
C SER A 96 10.29 -0.49 3.99
N THR A 97 9.45 -0.88 4.96
CA THR A 97 8.58 -2.05 4.79
C THR A 97 7.13 -1.75 5.16
N LEU A 98 6.20 -2.23 4.34
CA LEU A 98 4.79 -2.38 4.72
C LEU A 98 4.51 -3.84 5.07
N LEU A 99 3.96 -4.08 6.25
CA LEU A 99 3.35 -5.37 6.59
C LEU A 99 1.90 -5.34 6.12
N VAL A 100 1.56 -6.22 5.19
CA VAL A 100 0.21 -6.42 4.66
C VAL A 100 -0.43 -7.60 5.37
N THR A 101 -1.64 -7.42 5.87
CA THR A 101 -2.43 -8.45 6.55
C THR A 101 -3.74 -8.66 5.78
N PRO A 102 -3.84 -9.75 5.01
CA PRO A 102 -5.08 -10.13 4.34
C PRO A 102 -6.25 -10.27 5.30
N GLU A 103 -7.45 -9.90 4.85
CA GLU A 103 -8.68 -10.14 5.63
C GLU A 103 -9.05 -11.63 5.66
N ASN A 104 -8.73 -12.37 4.60
CA ASN A 104 -8.90 -13.81 4.58
C ASN A 104 -7.83 -14.49 5.46
N PRO A 105 -8.19 -15.12 6.58
CA PRO A 105 -7.23 -15.72 7.50
C PRO A 105 -6.50 -16.94 6.92
N ALA A 106 -6.98 -17.52 5.81
CA ALA A 106 -6.26 -18.57 5.09
C ALA A 106 -5.03 -18.05 4.34
N ARG A 107 -4.88 -16.73 4.19
CA ARG A 107 -3.72 -16.07 3.59
C ARG A 107 -2.84 -15.50 4.69
N PRO A 108 -1.55 -15.88 4.78
CA PRO A 108 -0.65 -15.32 5.77
C PRO A 108 -0.35 -13.84 5.46
N PRO A 109 -0.03 -13.02 6.47
CA PRO A 109 0.55 -11.69 6.27
C PRO A 109 1.85 -11.77 5.47
N PHE A 110 2.12 -10.75 4.67
CA PHE A 110 3.34 -10.65 3.85
C PHE A 110 3.91 -9.23 3.91
N GLU A 111 5.18 -9.08 3.52
CA GLU A 111 5.90 -7.82 3.57
C GLU A 111 6.16 -7.28 2.16
N LEU A 112 5.93 -5.97 1.99
CA LEU A 112 6.37 -5.22 0.82
C LEU A 112 7.60 -4.40 1.21
N HIS A 113 8.76 -4.81 0.71
CA HIS A 113 10.02 -4.11 0.91
C HIS A 113 10.18 -3.04 -0.17
N ILE A 114 9.85 -1.80 0.18
CA ILE A 114 9.87 -0.67 -0.74
C ILE A 114 11.32 -0.18 -0.87
N LEU A 115 11.87 -0.27 -2.08
CA LEU A 115 13.19 0.24 -2.42
C LEU A 115 13.11 1.70 -2.87
N GLU A 116 12.12 2.01 -3.70
CA GLU A 116 11.98 3.33 -4.31
C GLU A 116 10.52 3.55 -4.73
N THR A 117 10.05 4.79 -4.65
CA THR A 117 8.71 5.16 -5.10
C THR A 117 8.73 6.59 -5.60
N GLU A 118 8.19 6.79 -6.78
CA GLU A 118 7.93 8.10 -7.38
C GLU A 118 6.53 8.11 -7.98
N LYS A 119 6.14 9.23 -8.60
CA LYS A 119 4.82 9.38 -9.23
C LYS A 119 4.46 8.22 -10.15
N ASP A 120 5.40 7.80 -10.99
CA ASP A 120 5.15 6.89 -12.12
C ASP A 120 5.89 5.54 -12.01
N PHE A 121 6.52 5.24 -10.87
CA PHE A 121 7.12 3.92 -10.63
C PHE A 121 7.24 3.57 -9.15
N LEU A 122 7.21 2.27 -8.87
CA LEU A 122 7.47 1.68 -7.56
C LEU A 122 8.39 0.46 -7.75
N LYS A 123 9.42 0.36 -6.91
CA LYS A 123 10.32 -0.80 -6.89
C LYS A 123 10.20 -1.52 -5.56
N LEU A 124 9.95 -2.83 -5.63
CA LEU A 124 9.92 -3.71 -4.48
C LEU A 124 11.11 -4.67 -4.53
N ALA A 125 11.77 -4.92 -3.40
CA ALA A 125 12.79 -5.96 -3.33
C ALA A 125 12.16 -7.34 -3.59
N LYS A 126 12.92 -8.22 -4.25
CA LYS A 126 12.56 -9.64 -4.45
C LYS A 126 12.82 -10.46 -3.19
#